data_AF-A0A2E8R5K5-F1
#
_entry.id   AF-A0A2E8R5K5-F1
#
_cell.length_a   1.000
_cell.length_b   1.000
_cell.length_c   1.000
_cell.angle_alpha   90.00
_cell.angle_beta   90.00
_cell.angle_gamma   90.00
#
_symmetry.space_group_name_H-M   'P 1'
#
loop_
_entity.id
_entity.type
_entity.pdbx_description
1 polymer ?
#
loop_
_entity_poly.entity_id
_entity_poly.type
_entity_poly.pdbx_seq_one_letter_code
_entity_poly.pdbx_strand_id
1 'polypeptide(L)' 'MKVLKDDYGNDYRVVDFEAFKEHIRLYHSKNGKGDGSIHEENGYWFKVTEKFYDYIMNL' A
#
# COMPACT_ATOMS: atom_id res chain seq x y z
N MET A 1 -7.00 3.36 -13.09
CA MET A 1 -6.43 4.40 -12.19
C MET A 1 -7.16 4.30 -10.85
N LYS A 2 -6.42 4.07 -9.76
CA LYS A 2 -6.96 4.01 -8.39
C LYS A 2 -6.41 5.21 -7.60
N VAL A 3 -7.23 5.75 -6.71
CA VAL A 3 -6.81 6.81 -5.78
C VAL A 3 -6.80 6.22 -4.39
N LEU A 4 -5.65 6.29 -3.72
CA LEU A 4 -5.47 5.87 -2.33
C LEU A 4 -5.30 7.11 -1.45
N LYS A 5 -5.64 7.00 -0.17
CA LYS A 5 -5.25 7.99 0.83
C LYS A 5 -4.02 7.50 1.57
N ASP A 6 -3.01 8.36 1.67
CA ASP A 6 -1.87 8.12 2.54
C ASP A 6 -2.26 8.33 4.01
N ASP A 7 -1.33 8.02 4.92
CA ASP A 7 -1.57 8.14 6.37
C ASP A 7 -1.77 9.60 6.85
N TYR A 8 -1.46 10.58 6.01
CA TYR A 8 -1.67 12.01 6.26
C TYR A 8 -2.97 12.54 5.61
N GLY A 9 -3.71 11.69 4.91
CA GLY A 9 -4.99 12.01 4.27
C GLY A 9 -4.88 12.56 2.84
N ASN A 10 -3.67 12.63 2.28
CA ASN A 10 -3.40 13.08 0.92
C ASN A 10 -3.83 12.03 -0.11
N ASP A 11 -4.39 12.48 -1.23
CA ASP A 11 -4.77 11.61 -2.34
C ASP A 11 -3.56 11.26 -3.20
N TYR A 12 -3.21 9.97 -3.23
CA TYR A 12 -2.20 9.41 -4.12
C TYR A 12 -2.86 8.72 -5.31
N ARG A 13 -2.46 9.12 -6.53
CA ARG A 13 -2.92 8.49 -7.77
C ARG A 13 -1.94 7.38 -8.14
N VAL A 14 -2.37 6.13 -7.98
CA VAL A 14 -1.53 4.98 -8.33
C VAL A 14 -1.48 4.84 -9.85
N VAL A 15 -0.28 5.00 -10.40
CA VAL A 15 0.00 4.94 -11.84
C VAL A 15 -0.12 3.50 -12.34
N ASP A 16 0.57 2.57 -11.68
CA ASP A 16 0.49 1.14 -11.92
C ASP A 16 0.08 0.41 -10.64
N PHE A 17 -1.17 -0.01 -10.59
CA PHE A 17 -1.74 -0.61 -9.38
C PHE A 17 -1.28 -2.05 -9.16
N GLU A 18 -0.97 -2.79 -10.22
CA GLU A 18 -0.47 -4.16 -10.09
C GLU A 18 0.98 -4.15 -9.58
N ALA A 19 1.82 -3.24 -10.09
CA ALA A 19 3.17 -3.05 -9.58
C ALA A 19 3.16 -2.61 -8.09
N PHE A 20 2.25 -1.70 -7.71
CA PHE A 20 2.08 -1.30 -6.31
C PHE A 20 1.66 -2.48 -5.42
N LYS A 21 0.67 -3.28 -5.84
CA LYS A 21 0.26 -4.50 -5.13
C LYS A 21 1.42 -5.46 -4.95
N GLU A 22 2.16 -5.73 -6.03
CA GLU A 22 3.30 -6.65 -5.97
C GLU A 22 4.39 -6.13 -5.02
N HIS A 23 4.68 -4.84 -5.04
CA HIS A 23 5.63 -4.22 -4.10
C HIS A 23 5.21 -4.41 -2.64
N ILE A 24 3.96 -4.07 -2.32
CA ILE A 24 3.40 -4.24 -0.97
C ILE A 24 3.45 -5.71 -0.53
N ARG A 25 3.16 -6.65 -1.44
CA ARG A 25 3.23 -8.10 -1.17
C ARG A 25 4.67 -8.56 -0.90
N LEU A 26 5.64 -8.11 -1.69
CA LEU A 26 7.01 -8.60 -1.60
C LEU A 26 7.79 -8.00 -0.43
N TYR A 27 7.56 -6.71 -0.14
CA TYR A 27 8.43 -5.94 0.75
C TYR A 27 7.78 -5.50 2.06
N HIS A 28 6.45 -5.51 2.13
CA HIS A 28 5.70 -5.04 3.30
C HIS A 28 4.70 -6.06 3.81
N SER A 29 4.95 -7.34 3.51
CA SER A 29 4.11 -8.44 3.99
C SER A 29 4.93 -9.57 4.60
N LYS A 30 4.34 -10.21 5.60
CA LYS A 30 4.86 -11.41 6.23
C LYS A 30 3.73 -12.43 6.37
N ASN A 31 3.94 -13.63 5.82
CA ASN A 31 2.94 -14.70 5.81
C ASN A 31 1.58 -14.28 5.20
N GLY A 32 1.63 -13.47 4.12
CA GLY A 32 0.42 -13.02 3.41
C GLY A 32 -0.38 -11.94 4.14
N LYS A 33 0.25 -11.22 5.08
CA LYS A 33 -0.36 -10.12 5.83
C LYS A 33 0.57 -8.92 5.89
N GLY A 34 0.02 -7.71 5.98
CA GLY A 34 0.80 -6.50 6.20
C GLY A 34 1.66 -6.59 7.46
N ASP A 35 2.95 -6.24 7.36
CA ASP A 35 3.93 -6.41 8.43
C ASP A 35 4.07 -5.21 9.39
N GLY A 36 3.30 -4.14 9.14
CA GLY A 36 3.28 -2.92 9.96
C GLY A 36 4.37 -1.90 9.64
N SER A 37 5.21 -2.15 8.63
CA SER A 37 6.21 -1.20 8.14
C SER A 37 5.57 0.00 7.39
N ILE A 38 6.40 1.01 7.12
CA ILE A 38 6.01 2.18 6.31
C ILE A 38 6.52 1.98 4.89
N HIS A 39 5.61 2.08 3.92
CA HIS A 39 5.93 2.23 2.50
C HIS A 39 5.91 3.72 2.14
N GLU A 40 6.91 4.19 1.42
CA GLU A 40 6.96 5.54 0.86
C GLU A 40 6.90 5.44 -0.67
N GLU A 41 6.00 6.21 -1.28
CA GLU A 41 5.76 6.20 -2.71
C GLU A 41 5.61 7.63 -3.22
N ASN A 42 6.65 8.18 -3.85
CA ASN A 42 6.66 9.52 -4.45
C ASN A 42 6.23 10.65 -3.49
N GLY A 43 6.63 10.57 -2.23
CA GLY A 43 6.28 11.51 -1.17
C GLY A 43 4.92 11.25 -0.52
N TYR A 44 4.40 10.02 -0.60
CA TYR A 44 3.19 9.57 0.10
C TYR A 44 3.54 8.37 0.99
N TRP A 45 2.99 8.33 2.19
CA TRP A 45 3.36 7.33 3.20
C TRP A 45 2.19 6.44 3.58
N PHE A 46 2.41 5.12 3.56
CA PHE A 46 1.40 4.12 3.89
C PHE A 46 1.94 3.18 4.94
N LYS A 47 1.30 3.14 6.12
CA LYS A 47 1.54 2.08 7.08
C LYS A 47 0.85 0.80 6.63
N VAL A 48 1.64 -0.20 6.29
CA VAL A 48 1.16 -1.48 5.77
C VAL A 48 0.69 -2.38 6.91
N THR A 49 -0.39 -1.96 7.56
CA THR A 49 -1.13 -2.78 8.53
C THR A 49 -1.79 -3.98 7.84
N GLU A 50 -2.17 -5.02 8.59
CA GLU A 50 -2.97 -6.13 8.04
C GLU A 50 -4.21 -5.62 7.28
N LYS A 51 -4.92 -4.64 7.86
CA LYS A 51 -6.10 -4.03 7.25
C LYS A 51 -5.80 -3.30 5.94
N PHE A 52 -4.72 -2.52 5.88
CA PHE A 52 -4.34 -1.81 4.66
C PHE A 52 -3.91 -2.80 3.58
N TYR A 53 -3.12 -3.81 3.95
CA TYR A 53 -2.71 -4.87 3.05
C TYR A 53 -3.93 -5.59 2.45
N ASP A 54 -4.86 -6.05 3.28
CA ASP A 54 -6.08 -6.73 2.83
C ASP A 54 -6.91 -5.83 1.91
N TYR A 55 -7.04 -4.55 2.26
CA TYR A 55 -7.72 -3.56 1.42
C TYR A 55 -7.06 -3.46 0.03
N ILE A 56 -5.74 -3.29 -0.03
CA ILE A 56 -5.01 -3.19 -1.29
C ILE A 56 -5.15 -4.48 -2.11
N MET A 57 -5.00 -5.66 -1.51
CA MET A 57 -5.07 -6.93 -2.24
C MET A 57 -6.46 -7.20 -2.84
N ASN A 58 -7.53 -6.73 -2.20
CA ASN A 58 -8.92 -6.90 -2.65
C ASN A 58 -9.43 -5.87 -3.67
N LEU A 59 -8.66 -4.81 -3.95
CA LEU A 59 -9.03 -3.75 -4.91
C LEU A 59 -8.81 -4.11 -6.37
#